data_AF-A0A7Y0R252-F1
#
_entry.id   AF-A0A7Y0R252-F1
#
_cell.length_a   1.000
_cell.length_b   1.000
_cell.length_c   1.000
_cell.angle_alpha   90.00
_cell.angle_beta   90.00
_cell.angle_gamma   90.00
#
_symmetry.space_group_name_H-M   'P 1'
#
loop_
_entity.id
_entity.type
_entity.pdbx_description
1 polymer ?
#
loop_
_entity_poly.entity_id
_entity_poly.type
_entity_poly.pdbx_seq_one_letter_code
_entity_poly.pdbx_strand_id
1 'polypeptide(L)'
;VLLQKRTLNVQKEMIHVLGEAIESRSRETGQHVKRVAKLSRRLAQLCGLTHREVEMIEIISPMHDVGKISVPESILDKPGALTSSEREIMKQHTIKGYELLNMKEGDITKLAAVVAHEHHEKWDGTGYPNNLKGEDI
;
A
#
# COMPACT_ATOMS: atom_id res chain seq x y z
N VAL A 1 -12.94 -10.71 22.99
CA VAL A 1 -11.62 -10.24 23.46
C VAL A 1 -10.45 -11.08 22.93
N LEU A 2 -10.29 -12.37 23.30
CA LEU A 2 -9.17 -13.19 22.79
C LEU A 2 -9.34 -13.61 21.32
N LEU A 3 -10.56 -14.04 20.94
CA LEU A 3 -10.85 -14.50 19.58
C LEU A 3 -10.63 -13.40 18.53
N GLN A 4 -11.13 -12.20 18.80
CA GLN A 4 -10.93 -11.02 17.94
C GLN A 4 -9.45 -10.65 17.77
N LYS A 5 -8.67 -10.67 18.86
CA LYS A 5 -7.23 -10.40 18.81
C LYS A 5 -6.49 -11.45 17.97
N ARG A 6 -6.89 -12.73 18.10
CA ARG A 6 -6.34 -13.82 17.27
C ARG A 6 -6.70 -13.64 15.80
N THR A 7 -7.95 -13.27 15.49
CA THR A 7 -8.39 -12.99 14.12
C THR A 7 -7.59 -11.84 13.50
N LEU A 8 -7.41 -10.74 14.24
CA LEU A 8 -6.63 -9.59 13.77
C LEU A 8 -5.17 -9.97 13.49
N ASN A 9 -4.54 -10.74 14.38
CA ASN A 9 -3.17 -11.22 14.16
C ASN A 9 -3.05 -12.09 12.91
N VAL A 10 -3.98 -13.01 12.69
CA VAL A 10 -4.00 -13.85 11.48
C VAL A 10 -4.20 -12.99 10.22
N GLN A 11 -5.09 -12.00 10.26
CA GLN A 11 -5.28 -11.08 9.14
C GLN A 11 -4.01 -10.28 8.84
N LYS A 12 -3.33 -9.77 9.88
CA LYS A 12 -2.05 -9.06 9.75
C LYS A 12 -0.97 -9.94 9.13
N GLU A 13 -0.84 -11.18 9.59
CA GLU A 13 0.10 -12.15 9.02
C GLU A 13 -0.20 -12.45 7.55
N MET A 14 -1.47 -12.66 7.19
CA MET A 14 -1.87 -12.86 5.79
C MET A 14 -1.56 -11.65 4.91
N ILE A 15 -1.85 -10.44 5.40
CA ILE A 15 -1.54 -9.19 4.68
C ILE A 15 -0.03 -9.06 4.45
N HIS A 16 0.80 -9.36 5.46
CA HIS A 16 2.24 -9.35 5.30
C HIS A 16 2.72 -10.37 4.26
N VAL A 17 2.22 -11.61 4.29
CA VAL A 17 2.58 -12.65 3.31
C VAL A 17 2.19 -12.23 1.89
N LEU A 18 1.00 -11.65 1.71
CA LEU A 18 0.54 -11.17 0.40
C LEU A 18 1.38 -9.98 -0.09
N GLY A 19 1.67 -9.01 0.78
CA GLY A 19 2.56 -7.89 0.45
C GLY A 19 3.96 -8.38 0.06
N GLU A 20 4.54 -9.33 0.80
CA GLU A 20 5.83 -9.93 0.48
C GLU A 20 5.82 -10.68 -0.87
N ALA A 21 4.74 -11.39 -1.19
CA ALA A 21 4.59 -12.09 -2.46
C ALA A 21 4.53 -11.12 -3.64
N ILE A 22 3.83 -10.01 -3.51
CA ILE A 22 3.73 -9.00 -4.57
C ILE A 22 5.06 -8.28 -4.76
N GLU A 23 5.71 -7.91 -3.65
CA GLU A 23 7.01 -7.27 -3.70
C GLU A 23 8.06 -8.17 -4.32
N SER A 24 8.00 -9.49 -4.13
CA SER A 24 8.94 -10.44 -4.75
C SER A 24 8.94 -10.45 -6.28
N ARG A 25 7.88 -9.90 -6.91
CA ARG A 25 7.82 -9.70 -8.38
C ARG A 25 8.58 -8.44 -8.83
N SER A 26 8.71 -7.45 -7.95
CA SER A 26 9.66 -6.35 -8.12
C SER A 26 10.99 -6.74 -7.47
N ARG A 27 12.11 -6.14 -7.81
CA ARG A 27 13.41 -6.47 -7.17
C ARG A 27 13.50 -6.06 -5.69
N GLU A 28 12.36 -5.77 -5.07
CA GLU A 28 12.22 -5.39 -3.68
C GLU A 28 12.18 -6.64 -2.79
N THR A 29 12.91 -6.60 -1.69
CA THR A 29 12.90 -7.71 -0.73
C THR A 29 11.63 -7.67 0.11
N GLY A 30 11.11 -8.81 0.56
CA GLY A 30 10.00 -8.86 1.53
C GLY A 30 10.29 -8.14 2.87
N GLN A 31 11.53 -7.73 3.13
CA GLN A 31 11.85 -6.84 4.24
C GLN A 31 11.35 -5.41 4.03
N HIS A 32 11.13 -4.97 2.79
CA HIS A 32 10.61 -3.65 2.43
C HIS A 32 9.28 -3.38 3.12
N VAL A 33 8.27 -4.21 2.85
CA VAL A 33 6.91 -4.06 3.42
C VAL A 33 6.91 -4.08 4.95
N LYS A 34 7.77 -4.91 5.57
CA LYS A 34 7.95 -4.94 7.02
C LYS A 34 8.53 -3.63 7.57
N ARG A 35 9.47 -2.99 6.85
CA ARG A 35 10.04 -1.69 7.24
C ARG A 35 9.01 -0.58 7.09
N VAL A 36 8.29 -0.54 5.97
CA VAL A 36 7.20 0.42 5.73
C VAL A 36 6.16 0.35 6.85
N ALA A 37 5.67 -0.85 7.19
CA ALA A 37 4.71 -1.03 8.29
C ALA A 37 5.19 -0.42 9.62
N LYS A 38 6.44 -0.70 10.00
CA LYS A 38 7.04 -0.19 11.24
C LYS A 38 7.24 1.33 11.23
N LEU A 39 7.67 1.88 10.09
CA LEU A 39 7.86 3.32 9.93
C LEU A 39 6.52 4.06 9.98
N SER A 40 5.51 3.59 9.25
CA SER A 40 4.16 4.15 9.24
C SER A 40 3.53 4.10 10.64
N ARG A 41 3.69 2.98 11.37
CA ARG A 41 3.30 2.88 12.78
C ARG A 41 3.96 3.97 13.63
N ARG A 42 5.28 4.15 13.48
CA ARG A 42 6.04 5.10 14.29
C ARG A 42 5.65 6.55 13.97
N LEU A 43 5.41 6.86 12.70
CA LEU A 43 4.95 8.18 12.28
C LEU A 43 3.56 8.49 12.85
N ALA A 44 2.62 7.54 12.75
CA ALA A 44 1.29 7.67 13.32
C ALA A 44 1.32 7.94 14.83
N GLN A 45 2.21 7.26 15.57
CA GLN A 45 2.41 7.52 17.00
C GLN A 45 2.89 8.94 17.28
N LEU A 46 3.84 9.45 16.48
CA LEU A 46 4.39 10.80 16.64
C LEU A 46 3.36 11.88 16.30
N CYS A 47 2.43 11.58 15.39
CA CYS A 47 1.30 12.45 15.05
C CYS A 47 0.17 12.43 16.10
N GLY A 48 0.28 11.63 17.16
CA GLY A 48 -0.70 11.59 18.26
C GLY A 48 -1.96 10.78 17.98
N LEU A 49 -1.93 9.89 16.98
CA LEU A 49 -3.06 9.02 16.66
C LEU A 49 -3.34 8.02 17.80
N THR A 50 -4.58 7.56 17.90
CA THR A 50 -4.99 6.57 18.91
C THR A 50 -4.30 5.22 18.66
N HIS A 51 -4.24 4.38 19.70
CA HIS A 51 -3.64 3.05 19.59
C HIS A 51 -4.25 2.21 18.46
N ARG A 52 -5.57 2.34 18.26
CA ARG A 52 -6.31 1.61 17.22
C ARG A 52 -5.93 2.09 15.82
N GLU A 53 -5.82 3.40 15.60
CA GLU A 53 -5.42 3.97 14.31
C GLU A 53 -3.97 3.61 13.98
N VAL A 54 -3.07 3.69 14.96
CA VAL A 54 -1.66 3.27 14.82
C VAL A 54 -1.56 1.80 14.42
N GLU A 55 -2.33 0.91 15.06
CA GLU A 55 -2.37 -0.51 14.71
C GLU A 55 -2.95 -0.72 13.29
N MET A 56 -3.98 0.03 12.92
CA MET A 56 -4.58 -0.03 11.60
C MET A 56 -3.58 0.35 10.51
N ILE A 57 -2.87 1.47 10.66
CA ILE A 57 -1.85 1.96 9.71
C ILE A 57 -0.73 0.92 9.53
N GLU A 58 -0.29 0.29 10.61
CA GLU A 58 0.72 -0.78 10.53
C GLU A 58 0.20 -1.98 9.73
N ILE A 59 -1.07 -2.35 9.88
CA ILE A 59 -1.68 -3.49 9.20
C ILE A 59 -1.86 -3.21 7.70
N ILE A 60 -2.33 -2.01 7.32
CA ILE A 60 -2.74 -1.73 5.93
C ILE A 60 -1.59 -1.25 5.03
N SER A 61 -0.56 -0.59 5.57
CA SER A 61 0.53 -0.02 4.76
C SER A 61 1.33 -1.03 3.91
N PRO A 62 1.50 -2.32 4.28
CA PRO A 62 2.05 -3.33 3.38
C PRO A 62 1.30 -3.52 2.06
N MET A 63 0.03 -3.11 1.97
CA MET A 63 -0.82 -3.31 0.79
C MET A 63 -0.71 -2.20 -0.25
N HIS A 64 0.10 -1.15 -0.01
CA HIS A 64 0.19 0.01 -0.91
C HIS A 64 0.48 -0.39 -2.37
N ASP A 65 1.33 -1.39 -2.57
CA ASP A 65 1.78 -1.84 -3.88
C ASP A 65 1.00 -3.05 -4.44
N VAL A 66 -0.13 -3.42 -3.83
CA VAL A 66 -0.90 -4.63 -4.21
C VAL A 66 -1.29 -4.64 -5.71
N GLY A 67 -1.52 -3.46 -6.28
CA GLY A 67 -1.89 -3.32 -7.69
C GLY A 67 -0.75 -3.65 -8.67
N LYS A 68 0.51 -3.82 -8.22
CA LYS A 68 1.59 -4.33 -9.08
C LYS A 68 1.25 -5.71 -9.67
N ILE A 69 0.29 -6.43 -9.09
CA ILE A 69 -0.24 -7.67 -9.67
C ILE A 69 -0.71 -7.51 -11.13
N SER A 70 -1.24 -6.34 -11.51
CA SER A 70 -1.69 -6.06 -12.88
C SER A 70 -0.61 -5.49 -13.80
N VAL A 71 0.59 -5.21 -13.28
CA VAL A 71 1.69 -4.66 -14.09
C VAL A 71 2.41 -5.80 -14.84
N PRO A 72 2.62 -5.68 -16.16
CA PRO A 72 3.39 -6.66 -16.94
C PRO A 72 4.81 -6.83 -16.41
N GLU A 73 5.29 -8.07 -16.38
CA GLU A 73 6.64 -8.40 -15.88
C GLU A 73 7.75 -7.70 -16.68
N SER A 74 7.57 -7.52 -17.98
CA SER A 74 8.49 -6.78 -18.85
C SER A 74 8.67 -5.30 -18.46
N ILE A 75 7.73 -4.74 -17.70
CA ILE A 75 7.81 -3.38 -17.16
C ILE A 75 8.26 -3.43 -15.70
N LEU A 76 7.73 -4.37 -14.91
CA LEU A 76 8.02 -4.49 -13.48
C LEU A 76 9.46 -4.88 -13.17
N ASP A 77 10.05 -5.79 -13.94
CA ASP A 77 11.45 -6.25 -13.79
C ASP A 77 12.39 -5.68 -14.86
N LYS A 78 11.97 -4.62 -15.56
CA LYS A 78 12.76 -4.03 -16.63
C LYS A 78 14.13 -3.57 -16.11
N PRO A 79 15.26 -4.02 -16.69
CA PRO A 79 16.56 -3.46 -16.35
C PRO A 79 16.68 -2.06 -16.96
N GLY A 80 16.90 -1.06 -16.11
CA GLY A 80 17.11 0.34 -16.52
C GLY A 80 15.87 1.22 -16.37
N ALA A 81 15.91 2.40 -16.99
CA ALA A 81 14.82 3.37 -16.85
C ALA A 81 13.59 2.99 -17.68
N LEU A 82 12.40 3.19 -17.10
CA LEU A 82 11.14 3.11 -17.83
C LEU A 82 11.02 4.28 -18.82
N THR A 83 10.53 4.00 -20.03
CA THR A 83 10.08 5.03 -20.96
C THR A 83 8.87 5.77 -20.40
N SER A 84 8.48 6.89 -21.00
CA SER A 84 7.29 7.63 -20.58
C SER A 84 6.02 6.78 -20.65
N SER A 85 5.84 5.99 -21.71
CA SER A 85 4.66 5.11 -21.85
C SER A 85 4.65 3.97 -20.83
N GLU A 86 5.80 3.36 -20.56
CA GLU A 86 5.94 2.32 -19.53
C GLU A 86 5.69 2.87 -18.14
N ARG A 87 6.10 4.12 -17.88
CA ARG A 87 5.82 4.80 -16.62
C ARG A 87 4.33 5.03 -16.42
N GLU A 88 3.59 5.40 -17.46
CA GLU A 88 2.13 5.53 -17.37
C GLU A 88 1.45 4.19 -17.06
N ILE A 89 1.97 3.07 -17.60
CA ILE A 89 1.48 1.73 -17.24
C ILE A 89 1.84 1.40 -15.78
N MET A 90 3.06 1.69 -15.34
CA MET A 90 3.49 1.45 -13.96
C MET A 90 2.61 2.22 -12.96
N LYS A 91 2.28 3.48 -13.25
CA LYS A 91 1.40 4.30 -12.39
C LYS A 91 0.02 3.68 -12.19
N GLN A 92 -0.48 2.86 -13.12
CA GLN A 92 -1.79 2.21 -12.99
C GLN A 92 -1.89 1.27 -11.79
N HIS A 93 -0.78 0.85 -11.17
CA HIS A 93 -0.83 0.01 -9.98
C HIS A 93 -1.60 0.68 -8.82
N THR A 94 -1.59 2.01 -8.71
CA THR A 94 -2.35 2.70 -7.65
C THR A 94 -3.85 2.52 -7.85
N ILE A 95 -4.32 2.79 -9.06
CA ILE A 95 -5.73 2.64 -9.46
C ILE A 95 -6.17 1.17 -9.36
N LYS A 96 -5.35 0.24 -9.86
CA LYS A 96 -5.66 -1.19 -9.85
C LYS A 96 -5.66 -1.77 -8.43
N GLY A 97 -4.78 -1.26 -7.56
CA GLY A 97 -4.76 -1.60 -6.14
C GLY A 97 -6.01 -1.11 -5.43
N TYR A 98 -6.41 0.14 -5.68
CA TYR A 98 -7.67 0.69 -5.18
C TYR A 98 -8.88 -0.13 -5.62
N GLU A 99 -9.01 -0.41 -6.92
CA GLU A 99 -10.11 -1.22 -7.47
C GLU A 99 -10.17 -2.59 -6.80
N LEU A 100 -9.03 -3.28 -6.63
CA LEU A 100 -8.98 -4.61 -6.02
C LEU A 100 -9.47 -4.60 -4.57
N LEU A 101 -9.09 -3.58 -3.80
CA LEU A 101 -9.36 -3.49 -2.36
C LEU A 101 -10.75 -2.90 -2.05
N ASN A 102 -11.20 -1.93 -2.86
CA ASN A 102 -12.45 -1.21 -2.66
C ASN A 102 -13.70 -2.05 -3.00
N MET A 103 -13.53 -3.19 -3.68
CA MET A 103 -14.62 -4.15 -3.95
C MET A 103 -15.13 -4.91 -2.71
N LYS A 104 -14.52 -4.72 -1.53
CA LYS A 104 -14.78 -5.54 -0.33
C LYS A 104 -15.40 -4.72 0.80
N GLU A 105 -16.40 -5.30 1.44
CA GLU A 105 -17.03 -4.73 2.64
C GLU A 105 -16.14 -4.99 3.87
N GLY A 106 -15.32 -4.01 4.24
CA GLY A 106 -14.53 -4.04 5.46
C GLY A 106 -13.75 -2.74 5.69
N ASP A 107 -13.69 -2.27 6.93
CA ASP A 107 -12.98 -1.02 7.28
C ASP A 107 -11.49 -1.10 6.91
N ILE A 108 -10.86 -2.27 7.13
CA ILE A 108 -9.44 -2.50 6.80
C ILE A 108 -9.21 -2.40 5.29
N THR A 109 -10.06 -3.03 4.48
CA THR A 109 -9.89 -3.07 3.02
C THR A 109 -10.15 -1.71 2.40
N LYS A 110 -11.11 -0.93 2.92
CA LYS A 110 -11.36 0.44 2.47
C LYS A 110 -10.17 1.36 2.77
N LEU A 111 -9.64 1.32 3.99
CA LEU A 111 -8.47 2.13 4.35
C LEU A 111 -7.23 1.69 3.56
N ALA A 112 -7.03 0.38 3.36
CA ALA A 112 -5.95 -0.13 2.52
C ALA A 112 -6.10 0.34 1.06
N ALA A 113 -7.34 0.45 0.54
CA ALA A 113 -7.59 0.96 -0.80
C ALA A 113 -7.11 2.40 -0.94
N VAL A 114 -7.42 3.27 0.03
CA VAL A 114 -6.94 4.66 0.07
C VAL A 114 -5.41 4.71 0.02
N VAL A 115 -4.74 3.94 0.88
CA VAL A 115 -3.26 3.87 0.88
C VAL A 115 -2.71 3.40 -0.46
N ALA A 116 -3.30 2.37 -1.08
CA ALA A 116 -2.86 1.91 -2.40
C ALA A 116 -3.07 2.97 -3.48
N HIS A 117 -4.15 3.75 -3.40
CA HIS A 117 -4.49 4.77 -4.39
C HIS A 117 -3.59 6.01 -4.28
N GLU A 118 -3.27 6.43 -3.06
CA GLU A 118 -2.76 7.79 -2.81
C GLU A 118 -1.32 7.84 -2.34
N HIS A 119 -0.64 6.72 -2.10
CA HIS A 119 0.75 6.73 -1.59
C HIS A 119 1.79 7.39 -2.53
N HIS A 120 1.42 7.66 -3.78
CA HIS A 120 2.22 8.42 -4.74
C HIS A 120 1.72 9.85 -4.98
N GLU A 121 0.67 10.28 -4.28
CA GLU A 121 0.32 11.68 -4.19
C GLU A 121 1.42 12.46 -3.49
N LYS A 122 1.49 13.76 -3.79
CA LYS A 122 2.49 14.65 -3.22
C LYS A 122 1.79 15.86 -2.67
N TRP A 123 2.25 16.33 -1.51
CA TRP A 123 1.67 17.47 -0.81
C TRP A 123 1.51 18.73 -1.69
N ASP A 124 2.36 18.91 -2.70
CA ASP A 124 2.34 20.04 -3.62
C ASP A 124 1.34 19.91 -4.79
N GLY A 125 0.72 18.75 -4.97
CA GLY A 125 -0.20 18.44 -6.08
C GLY A 125 0.50 17.92 -7.35
N THR A 126 1.80 17.57 -7.29
CA THR A 126 2.55 17.03 -8.46
C THR A 126 2.65 15.50 -8.46
N GLY A 127 1.82 14.85 -7.63
CA GLY A 127 1.72 13.40 -7.50
C GLY A 127 0.82 12.75 -8.54
N TYR A 128 0.39 11.52 -8.27
CA TYR A 128 -0.58 10.78 -9.08
C TYR A 128 -1.31 9.77 -8.18
N PRO A 129 -2.52 9.28 -8.55
CA PRO A 129 -3.20 9.43 -9.85
C PRO A 129 -4.11 10.65 -9.98
N ASN A 130 -4.55 11.26 -8.88
CA ASN A 130 -5.56 12.32 -8.85
C ASN A 130 -4.96 13.73 -8.74
N ASN A 131 -3.67 13.86 -8.41
CA ASN A 131 -2.99 15.14 -8.17
C ASN A 131 -3.59 15.87 -6.94
N LEU A 132 -3.87 15.10 -5.89
CA LEU A 132 -4.39 15.62 -4.62
C LEU A 132 -3.33 16.51 -3.95
N LYS A 133 -3.79 17.49 -3.17
CA LYS A 133 -2.92 18.52 -2.59
C LYS A 133 -3.26 18.77 -1.13
N GLY A 134 -2.22 18.89 -0.30
CA GLY A 134 -2.38 19.19 1.11
C GLY A 134 -3.24 18.15 1.82
N GLU A 135 -4.29 18.62 2.49
CA GLU A 135 -5.22 17.81 3.29
C GLU A 135 -6.26 17.05 2.46
N ASP A 136 -6.24 17.20 1.13
CA ASP A 136 -7.04 16.35 0.24
C ASP A 136 -6.42 14.94 0.06
N ILE A 137 -5.24 14.68 0.64
CA ILE A 137 -4.50 13.40 0.67
C ILE A 137 -4.78 12.66 1.99
#